data_AF-H1SJ06-F1
#
_entry.id   AF-H1SJ06-F1
#
_cell.length_a   1.000
_cell.length_b   1.000
_cell.length_c   1.000
_cell.angle_alpha   90.00
_cell.angle_beta   90.00
_cell.angle_gamma   90.00
#
_symmetry.space_group_name_H-M   'P 1'
#
loop_
_entity.id
_entity.type
_entity.pdbx_description
1 polymer ?
#
loop_
_entity_poly.entity_id
_entity_poly.type
_entity_poly.pdbx_seq_one_letter_code
_entity_poly.pdbx_strand_id
1 'polypeptide(L)' 'ADGYTLLVNSVGPISINQTLYKHLNYDPLADLVPVVQIADVPNVLVVHPSLPAKTLEEFVAYAKANPG' A
#
# COMPACT_ATOMS: atom_id res chain seq x y z
N ALA A 1 -24.54 9.52 10.56
CA ALA A 1 -23.56 8.88 11.46
C ALA A 1 -23.70 9.50 12.84
N ASP A 2 -23.67 8.69 13.90
CA ASP A 2 -23.84 9.10 15.30
C ASP A 2 -22.51 9.23 16.07
N GLY A 3 -21.38 8.93 15.41
CA GLY A 3 -20.03 9.09 15.96
C GLY A 3 -19.52 7.91 16.81
N TYR A 4 -20.31 6.86 17.01
CA TYR A 4 -19.92 5.71 17.85
C TYR A 4 -19.18 4.61 17.09
N THR A 5 -19.17 4.67 15.76
CA THR A 5 -18.41 3.74 14.92
C THR A 5 -17.28 4.50 14.23
N LEU A 6 -16.05 4.10 14.53
CA LEU A 6 -14.83 4.63 13.92
C LEU A 6 -14.10 3.53 13.17
N LEU A 7 -13.40 3.91 12.10
CA LEU A 7 -12.62 3.01 11.26
C LEU A 7 -11.16 3.48 11.23
N VAL A 8 -10.23 2.58 11.57
CA VAL A 8 -8.80 2.79 11.33
C VAL A 8 -8.46 2.27 9.94
N ASN A 9 -7.99 3.15 9.08
CA ASN A 9 -7.67 2.84 7.68
C ASN A 9 -6.17 2.93 7.39
N SER A 10 -5.78 2.37 6.25
CA SER A 10 -4.46 2.55 5.63
C SER A 10 -4.62 3.04 4.19
N VAL A 11 -3.50 3.30 3.51
CA VAL A 11 -3.48 3.73 2.09
C VAL A 11 -4.19 2.75 1.13
N GLY A 12 -4.25 1.47 1.48
CA GLY A 12 -4.89 0.43 0.66
C GLY A 12 -6.37 0.71 0.39
N PRO A 13 -7.23 0.66 1.43
CA PRO A 13 -8.66 0.92 1.30
C PRO A 13 -9.02 2.32 0.76
N ILE A 14 -8.31 3.37 1.19
CA ILE A 14 -8.74 4.75 0.93
C ILE A 14 -8.15 5.38 -0.33
N SER A 15 -7.21 4.71 -1.00
CA SER A 15 -6.55 5.27 -2.19
C SER A 15 -6.20 4.24 -3.26
N ILE A 16 -5.71 3.05 -2.88
CA ILE A 16 -5.23 2.06 -3.85
C ILE A 16 -6.38 1.23 -4.43
N ASN A 17 -7.33 0.79 -3.60
CA ASN A 17 -8.35 -0.18 -3.99
C ASN A 17 -9.24 0.26 -5.17
N GLN A 18 -9.50 1.56 -5.32
CA GLN A 18 -10.26 2.11 -6.45
C GLN A 18 -9.57 1.84 -7.80
N THR A 19 -8.25 1.68 -7.82
CA THR A 19 -7.47 1.40 -9.03
C THR A 19 -7.32 -0.09 -9.34
N LEU A 20 -7.48 -0.95 -8.32
CA LEU A 20 -7.29 -2.40 -8.43
C LEU A 20 -8.61 -3.15 -8.64
N TYR A 21 -9.67 -2.71 -7.98
CA TYR A 21 -10.97 -3.36 -8.06
C TYR A 21 -11.88 -2.61 -9.02
N LYS A 22 -12.30 -3.31 -10.09
CA LYS A 22 -13.28 -2.80 -11.05
C LYS A 22 -14.59 -2.37 -10.37
N HIS A 23 -14.95 -3.04 -9.28
CA HIS A 23 -16.16 -2.77 -8.50
C HIS A 23 -15.80 -2.72 -7.02
N LEU A 24 -15.76 -1.50 -6.47
CA LEU A 24 -15.60 -1.25 -5.03
C LEU A 24 -16.97 -0.86 -4.46
N ASN A 25 -17.34 -1.42 -3.31
CA ASN A 25 -18.67 -1.24 -2.71
C ASN A 25 -18.79 0.03 -1.85
N TYR A 26 -17.82 0.94 -1.94
CA TYR A 26 -17.83 2.23 -1.26
C TYR A 26 -16.97 3.22 -2.05
N ASP A 27 -17.27 4.50 -1.88
CA ASP A 27 -16.46 5.61 -2.31
C ASP A 27 -15.70 6.19 -1.11
N PRO A 28 -14.38 6.00 -0.98
CA PRO A 28 -13.60 6.53 0.14
C PRO A 28 -13.63 8.06 0.26
N LEU A 29 -13.95 8.80 -0.81
CA LEU A 29 -14.05 10.27 -0.78
C LEU A 29 -15.45 10.77 -0.38
N ALA A 30 -16.50 10.00 -0.69
CA ALA A 30 -17.89 10.40 -0.42
C ALA A 30 -18.48 9.74 0.85
N ASP A 31 -18.08 8.51 1.16
CA ASP A 31 -18.70 7.68 2.21
C ASP A 31 -17.94 7.76 3.55
N LEU A 32 -16.73 8.34 3.57
CA LEU A 32 -15.88 8.45 4.76
C LEU A 32 -15.58 9.91 5.11
N VAL A 33 -15.56 10.20 6.41
CA VAL A 33 -15.14 11.51 6.94
C VAL A 33 -13.77 11.36 7.61
N PRO A 34 -12.72 12.06 7.14
CA PRO A 34 -11.40 11.98 7.76
C PRO A 34 -11.41 12.64 9.14
N VAL A 35 -10.85 11.94 10.13
CA VAL A 35 -10.73 12.46 11.52
C VAL A 35 -9.31 12.94 11.80
N VAL A 36 -8.32 12.06 11.69
CA VAL A 36 -6.91 12.38 11.94
C VAL A 36 -5.98 11.37 11.27
N GLN A 37 -4.78 11.81 10.87
CA GLN A 37 -3.69 10.91 10.47
C GLN A 37 -2.97 10.40 11.70
N ILE A 38 -3.00 9.09 11.93
CA ILE A 38 -2.39 8.46 13.11
C ILE A 38 -0.87 8.35 12.96
N ALA A 39 -0.41 7.96 11.76
CA ALA A 39 1.00 7.75 11.46
C ALA A 39 1.25 7.89 9.95
N ASP A 40 2.49 8.20 9.62
CA ASP A 40 3.07 8.02 8.29
C ASP A 40 4.22 7.01 8.41
N VAL A 41 4.25 6.01 7.52
CA VAL A 41 5.16 4.86 7.62
C VAL A 41 5.85 4.66 6.27
N PRO A 42 7.17 4.86 6.17
CA PRO A 42 7.89 4.60 4.94
C PRO A 42 7.97 3.09 4.68
N ASN A 43 7.79 2.69 3.42
CA ASN A 43 8.08 1.33 2.99
C ASN A 43 9.57 1.13 2.74
N VAL A 44 10.06 -0.09 2.98
CA VAL A 44 11.46 -0.48 2.75
C VAL A 44 11.54 -1.68 1.81
N LEU A 45 12.51 -1.65 0.90
CA LEU A 45 12.84 -2.80 0.06
C LEU A 45 13.69 -3.78 0.88
N VAL A 46 13.21 -5.02 1.00
CA VAL A 46 13.93 -6.11 1.67
C VAL A 46 13.94 -7.32 0.73
N VAL A 47 15.06 -8.02 0.69
CA VAL A 47 15.25 -9.23 -0.13
C VAL A 47 15.54 -10.43 0.77
N HIS A 48 15.20 -11.63 0.30
CA HIS A 48 15.58 -12.85 0.99
C HIS A 48 17.13 -12.96 1.03
N PRO A 49 17.75 -13.42 2.15
CA PRO A 49 19.21 -13.44 2.28
C PRO A 49 19.97 -14.26 1.22
N SER A 50 19.29 -15.20 0.55
CA SER A 50 19.88 -16.01 -0.53
C SER A 50 19.91 -15.28 -1.88
N LEU A 51 19.26 -14.13 -2.01
CA LEU A 51 19.27 -13.35 -3.24
C LEU A 51 20.62 -12.65 -3.36
N PRO A 52 21.35 -12.80 -4.48
CA PRO A 52 22.68 -12.20 -4.66
C PRO A 52 22.57 -10.71 -5.05
N ALA A 53 21.81 -9.92 -4.28
CA ALA A 53 21.65 -8.49 -4.46
C ALA A 53 21.75 -7.78 -3.11
N LYS A 54 22.79 -6.97 -2.95
CA LYS A 54 23.09 -6.18 -1.75
C LYS A 54 22.76 -4.71 -1.92
N THR A 55 22.60 -4.26 -3.16
CA THR A 55 22.19 -2.89 -3.50
C THR A 55 20.92 -2.89 -4.33
N LEU A 56 20.28 -1.73 -4.44
CA LEU A 56 19.12 -1.54 -5.30
C LEU A 56 19.49 -1.78 -6.77
N GLU A 57 20.66 -1.32 -7.21
CA GLU A 57 21.16 -1.49 -8.57
C GLU A 57 21.35 -2.97 -8.90
N GLU A 58 21.96 -3.74 -7.99
CA GLU A 58 22.12 -5.19 -8.11
C GLU A 58 20.77 -5.90 -8.15
N PHE A 59 19.81 -5.49 -7.30
CA PHE A 59 18.45 -6.03 -7.30
C PHE A 59 17.74 -5.79 -8.63
N VAL A 60 17.80 -4.56 -9.15
CA VAL A 60 17.20 -4.21 -10.46
C VAL A 60 17.86 -4.98 -11.59
N ALA A 61 19.20 -5.11 -11.59
CA ALA A 61 19.93 -5.89 -12.58
C ALA A 61 19.53 -7.37 -12.53
N TYR A 62 19.46 -7.95 -11.33
CA TYR A 62 19.03 -9.33 -11.11
C TYR A 62 17.60 -9.56 -11.61
N ALA A 63 16.65 -8.69 -11.24
CA ALA A 63 15.25 -8.82 -11.63
C ALA A 63 15.05 -8.72 -13.15
N LYS A 64 15.79 -7.82 -13.82
CA LYS A 64 15.76 -7.71 -15.30
C LYS A 64 16.33 -8.95 -15.99
N ALA A 65 17.37 -9.55 -15.43
CA ALA A 65 17.98 -10.77 -15.97
C ALA A 65 17.13 -12.02 -15.72
N ASN A 66 16.23 -12.00 -14.74
CA ASN A 66 15.40 -13.12 -14.32
C ASN A 66 13.90 -12.72 -14.26
N PRO A 67 13.25 -12.45 -15.41
CA PRO A 67 11.83 -12.15 -15.43
C PRO A 67 11.00 -13.38 -15.00
N GLY A 68 9.99 -13.14 -14.16
CA GLY A 68 8.96 -14.12 -13.79
C GLY A 68 7.86 -14.24 -14.84
#